data_AF-A0A7C1BHK2-F1
#
_entry.id   AF-A0A7C1BHK2-F1
#
_cell.length_a   1.000
_cell.length_b   1.000
_cell.length_c   1.000
_cell.angle_alpha   90.00
_cell.angle_beta   90.00
_cell.angle_gamma   90.00
#
_symmetry.space_group_name_H-M   'P 1'
#
loop_
_entity.id
_entity.type
_entity.pdbx_description
1 polymer ?
#
loop_
_entity_poly.entity_id
_entity_poly.type
_entity_poly.pdbx_seq_one_letter_code
_entity_poly.pdbx_strand_id
1 'polypeptide(L)'
;MNFWERLGKIDRRIIYLVVFLGVIIPILLKVTFRVEPMREVKQAYEEVEKLPPGSAVMISIDYDASSMPELQPMLVAILEHCFKKDLKVIMLGHWPLGLPLGQIALDKVAKKYGKVYGKDYVFLGFRPGVAAVMINLGKEIRQVFNSDYKGTPIDSLPIMQNIHNYNDIGILIGLEAGSTGDMWVQFAQARYNAKIILGATAVVAPDLYPYLQANQIVGLIGGLRGAADYESLVHVLGPAYLGMPAQTTIHVLVVILIILGNLGYFATRRKK
;
A
#
# COMPACT_ATOMS: atom_id res chain seq x y z
N MET A 1 -48.29 -11.75 12.56
CA MET A 1 -47.08 -10.99 12.17
C MET A 1 -46.61 -11.47 10.81
N ASN A 2 -46.53 -10.57 9.84
CA ASN A 2 -45.93 -10.90 8.54
C ASN A 2 -44.43 -11.21 8.73
N PHE A 3 -43.86 -12.05 7.85
CA PHE A 3 -42.41 -12.32 7.79
C PHE A 3 -41.57 -11.03 7.93
N TRP A 4 -41.98 -9.97 7.25
CA TRP A 4 -41.33 -8.66 7.27
C TRP A 4 -41.40 -7.92 8.62
N GLU A 5 -42.48 -8.09 9.39
CA GLU A 5 -42.58 -7.52 10.74
C GLU A 5 -41.74 -8.29 11.76
N ARG A 6 -41.51 -9.60 11.54
CA ARG A 6 -40.57 -10.40 12.34
C ARG A 6 -39.13 -10.00 12.00
N LEU A 7 -38.82 -9.83 10.72
CA LEU A 7 -37.50 -9.43 10.25
C LEU A 7 -37.09 -8.05 10.80
N GLY A 8 -38.01 -7.08 10.83
CA GLY A 8 -37.76 -5.75 11.41
C GLY A 8 -37.64 -5.70 12.94
N LYS A 9 -37.98 -6.79 13.64
CA LYS A 9 -37.83 -6.92 15.10
C LYS A 9 -36.64 -7.81 15.50
N ILE A 10 -35.82 -8.24 14.54
CA ILE A 10 -34.60 -9.01 14.85
C ILE A 10 -33.70 -8.17 15.75
N ASP A 11 -33.28 -8.76 16.86
CA ASP A 11 -32.30 -8.14 17.75
C ASP A 11 -30.98 -7.96 17.00
N ARG A 12 -30.41 -6.74 17.07
CA ARG A 12 -29.10 -6.40 16.51
C ARG A 12 -27.99 -7.39 16.92
N ARG A 13 -28.12 -8.04 18.08
CA ARG A 13 -27.19 -9.08 18.57
C ARG A 13 -27.14 -10.28 17.64
N ILE A 14 -28.25 -10.65 16.99
CA ILE A 14 -28.27 -11.73 15.99
C ILE A 14 -27.49 -11.29 14.75
N ILE A 15 -27.64 -10.03 14.32
CA ILE A 15 -26.86 -9.48 13.21
C ILE A 15 -25.36 -9.49 13.55
N TYR A 16 -24.99 -9.06 14.77
CA TYR A 16 -23.60 -9.12 15.22
C TYR A 16 -23.06 -10.54 15.27
N LEU A 17 -23.86 -11.52 15.70
CA LEU A 17 -23.48 -12.93 15.70
C LEU A 17 -23.27 -13.44 14.26
N VAL A 18 -24.16 -13.10 13.33
CA VAL A 18 -24.04 -13.51 11.92
C VAL A 18 -22.80 -12.87 11.27
N VAL A 19 -22.52 -11.59 11.53
CA VAL A 19 -21.29 -10.92 11.07
C VAL A 19 -20.06 -11.59 11.66
N PHE A 20 -20.06 -11.84 12.97
CA PHE A 20 -18.97 -12.52 13.67
C PHE A 20 -18.67 -13.90 13.08
N LEU A 21 -19.70 -14.72 12.84
CA LEU A 21 -19.57 -16.01 12.18
C LEU A 21 -19.08 -15.86 10.74
N GLY A 22 -19.55 -14.85 10.01
CA GLY A 22 -19.10 -14.52 8.66
C GLY A 22 -17.62 -14.15 8.58
N VAL A 23 -17.02 -13.61 9.65
CA VAL A 23 -15.58 -13.34 9.74
C VAL A 23 -14.80 -14.59 10.14
N ILE A 24 -15.26 -15.29 11.18
CA ILE A 24 -14.51 -16.39 11.79
C ILE A 24 -14.49 -17.64 10.92
N ILE A 25 -15.60 -17.99 10.27
CA ILE A 25 -15.70 -19.23 9.50
C ILE A 25 -14.67 -19.25 8.35
N PRO A 26 -14.54 -18.22 7.48
CA PRO A 26 -13.53 -18.20 6.44
C PRO A 26 -12.09 -18.27 6.97
N ILE A 27 -11.82 -17.63 8.12
CA ILE A 27 -10.50 -17.62 8.76
C ILE A 27 -10.15 -19.02 9.28
N LEU A 28 -11.05 -19.68 10.00
CA LEU A 28 -10.83 -21.02 10.56
C LEU A 28 -10.69 -22.09 9.48
N LEU A 29 -11.52 -22.00 8.44
CA LEU A 29 -11.50 -22.93 7.31
C LEU A 29 -10.37 -22.63 6.30
N LYS A 30 -9.62 -21.53 6.50
CA LYS A 30 -8.55 -21.06 5.60
C LYS A 30 -8.99 -21.06 4.13
N VAL A 31 -10.23 -20.64 3.87
CA VAL A 31 -10.77 -20.57 2.50
C VAL A 31 -9.94 -19.56 1.74
N THR A 32 -9.36 -19.93 0.61
CA THR A 32 -8.66 -18.97 -0.27
C THR A 32 -9.42 -18.82 -1.57
N PHE A 33 -9.73 -17.59 -1.95
CA PHE A 33 -10.30 -17.30 -3.26
C PHE A 33 -9.17 -16.95 -4.21
N ARG A 34 -9.01 -17.70 -5.30
CA ARG A 34 -8.16 -17.27 -6.41
C ARG A 34 -8.90 -16.19 -7.16
N VAL A 35 -8.43 -14.96 -7.03
CA VAL A 35 -8.95 -13.83 -7.78
C VAL A 35 -7.83 -13.34 -8.69
N GLU A 36 -8.17 -13.03 -9.93
CA GLU A 36 -7.18 -12.45 -10.84
C GLU A 36 -6.74 -11.07 -10.35
N PRO A 37 -5.43 -10.78 -10.35
CA PRO A 37 -4.94 -9.47 -9.97
C PRO A 37 -5.47 -8.36 -10.89
N MET A 38 -5.83 -7.22 -10.29
CA MET A 38 -6.28 -6.02 -11.02
C MET A 38 -5.21 -5.53 -12.00
N ARG A 39 -5.64 -4.89 -13.09
CA ARG A 39 -4.76 -4.49 -14.20
C ARG A 39 -3.70 -3.48 -13.74
N GLU A 40 -4.09 -2.50 -12.96
CA GLU A 40 -3.23 -1.45 -12.41
C GLU A 40 -2.17 -2.00 -11.44
N VAL A 41 -2.50 -3.08 -10.72
CA VAL A 41 -1.55 -3.77 -9.83
C VAL A 41 -0.57 -4.62 -10.63
N LYS A 42 -1.04 -5.29 -11.70
CA LYS A 42 -0.16 -5.99 -12.66
C LYS A 42 0.82 -5.02 -13.32
N GLN A 43 0.35 -3.84 -13.73
CA GLN A 43 1.22 -2.77 -14.27
C GLN A 43 2.28 -2.34 -13.25
N ALA A 44 1.89 -2.08 -12.00
CA ALA A 44 2.83 -1.76 -10.93
C ALA A 44 3.87 -2.87 -10.71
N TYR A 45 3.44 -4.13 -10.70
CA TYR A 45 4.33 -5.28 -10.59
C TYR A 45 5.32 -5.36 -11.76
N GLU A 46 4.82 -5.25 -13.00
CA GLU A 46 5.63 -5.32 -14.21
C GLU A 46 6.67 -4.21 -14.31
N GLU A 47 6.36 -2.99 -13.87
CA GLU A 47 7.33 -1.89 -13.87
C GLU A 47 8.49 -2.15 -12.90
N VAL A 48 8.24 -2.76 -11.74
CA VAL A 48 9.31 -3.22 -10.83
C VAL A 48 10.06 -4.41 -11.43
N GLU A 49 9.35 -5.32 -12.10
CA GLU A 49 9.94 -6.51 -12.74
C GLU A 49 10.89 -6.14 -13.89
N LYS A 50 10.62 -5.05 -14.61
CA LYS A 50 11.48 -4.55 -15.70
C LYS A 50 12.83 -4.01 -15.23
N LEU A 51 12.99 -3.69 -13.95
CA LEU A 51 14.23 -3.12 -13.42
C LEU A 51 15.35 -4.18 -13.40
N PRO A 52 16.55 -3.86 -13.93
CA PRO A 52 17.68 -4.77 -13.82
C PRO A 52 18.18 -4.87 -12.37
N PRO A 53 18.78 -6.00 -11.97
CA PRO A 53 19.40 -6.16 -10.65
C PRO A 53 20.36 -5.01 -10.32
N GLY A 54 20.36 -4.56 -9.07
CA GLY A 54 21.17 -3.44 -8.61
C GLY A 54 20.58 -2.05 -8.88
N SER A 55 19.45 -1.93 -9.61
CA SER A 55 18.74 -0.66 -9.77
C SER A 55 18.23 -0.14 -8.42
N ALA A 56 18.20 1.18 -8.28
CA ALA A 56 17.68 1.84 -7.09
C ALA A 56 16.15 2.01 -7.16
N VAL A 57 15.49 1.69 -6.05
CA VAL A 57 14.06 1.91 -5.84
C VAL A 57 13.90 2.81 -4.63
N MET A 58 13.19 3.93 -4.80
CA MET A 58 12.85 4.82 -3.70
C MET A 58 11.47 4.47 -3.17
N ILE A 59 11.32 4.32 -1.85
CA ILE A 59 10.04 4.00 -1.22
C ILE A 59 9.71 5.09 -0.19
N SER A 60 8.56 5.73 -0.33
CA SER A 60 8.05 6.72 0.63
C SER A 60 6.99 6.11 1.53
N ILE A 61 7.15 6.28 2.85
CA ILE A 61 6.25 5.75 3.88
C ILE A 61 5.40 6.91 4.45
N ASP A 62 4.23 7.10 3.87
CA ASP A 62 3.33 8.24 4.13
C ASP A 62 2.00 7.77 4.73
N TYR A 63 2.10 6.98 5.80
CA TYR A 63 0.99 6.41 6.55
C TYR A 63 1.30 6.24 8.03
N ASP A 64 0.29 5.88 8.82
CA ASP A 64 0.41 5.69 10.27
C ASP A 64 -0.28 4.39 10.74
N ALA A 65 -0.37 4.19 12.05
CA ALA A 65 -0.97 3.00 12.64
C ALA A 65 -2.44 2.76 12.24
N SER A 66 -3.20 3.80 11.90
CA SER A 66 -4.61 3.68 11.52
C SER A 66 -4.81 3.11 10.12
N SER A 67 -3.87 3.39 9.21
CA SER A 67 -3.84 2.96 7.81
C SER A 67 -2.90 1.77 7.57
N MET A 68 -2.07 1.45 8.56
CA MET A 68 -1.16 0.30 8.59
C MET A 68 -1.82 -1.03 8.17
N PRO A 69 -3.07 -1.37 8.55
CA PRO A 69 -3.67 -2.64 8.14
C PRO A 69 -3.74 -2.85 6.62
N GLU A 70 -3.84 -1.78 5.84
CA GLU A 70 -3.86 -1.83 4.38
C GLU A 70 -2.46 -1.68 3.77
N LEU A 71 -1.67 -0.74 4.28
CA LEU A 71 -0.40 -0.33 3.64
C LEU A 71 0.83 -1.09 4.13
N GLN A 72 0.82 -1.63 5.35
CA GLN A 72 1.96 -2.41 5.85
C GLN A 72 2.16 -3.73 5.10
N PRO A 73 1.10 -4.55 4.84
CA PRO A 73 1.25 -5.74 4.00
C PRO A 73 1.75 -5.38 2.59
N MET A 74 1.27 -4.26 2.05
CA MET A 74 1.69 -3.73 0.76
C MET A 74 3.18 -3.41 0.74
N LEU A 75 3.68 -2.65 1.73
CA LEU A 75 5.09 -2.36 1.90
C LEU A 75 5.93 -3.64 1.97
N VAL A 76 5.51 -4.60 2.79
CA VAL A 76 6.21 -5.87 2.94
C VAL A 76 6.29 -6.60 1.60
N ALA A 77 5.19 -6.70 0.85
CA ALA A 77 5.17 -7.36 -0.45
C ALA A 77 6.07 -6.67 -1.48
N ILE A 78 6.08 -5.33 -1.52
CA ILE A 78 6.98 -4.53 -2.36
C ILE A 78 8.44 -4.77 -1.99
N LEU A 79 8.79 -4.75 -0.70
CA LEU A 79 10.15 -5.02 -0.23
C LEU A 79 10.60 -6.44 -0.57
N GLU A 80 9.72 -7.43 -0.41
CA GLU A 80 10.01 -8.82 -0.80
C GLU A 80 10.30 -8.92 -2.30
N HIS A 81 9.53 -8.21 -3.13
CA HIS A 81 9.77 -8.13 -4.57
C HIS A 81 11.14 -7.49 -4.87
N CYS A 82 11.42 -6.32 -4.30
CA CYS A 82 12.68 -5.60 -4.52
C CYS A 82 13.90 -6.45 -4.13
N PHE A 83 13.89 -7.08 -2.94
CA PHE A 83 15.04 -7.86 -2.49
C PHE A 83 15.19 -9.21 -3.20
N LYS A 84 14.10 -9.84 -3.64
CA LYS A 84 14.14 -11.04 -4.49
C LYS A 84 14.78 -10.76 -5.86
N LYS A 85 14.65 -9.53 -6.37
CA LYS A 85 15.29 -9.07 -7.63
C LYS A 85 16.65 -8.39 -7.43
N ASP A 86 17.22 -8.45 -6.23
CA ASP A 86 18.47 -7.78 -5.89
C ASP A 86 18.47 -6.27 -6.19
N LEU A 87 17.33 -5.61 -6.01
CA LEU A 87 17.22 -4.16 -6.13
C LEU A 87 17.72 -3.46 -4.86
N LYS A 88 18.25 -2.25 -5.04
CA LYS A 88 18.73 -1.39 -3.94
C LYS A 88 17.58 -0.53 -3.43
N VAL A 89 17.25 -0.61 -2.14
CA VAL A 89 16.10 0.11 -1.58
C VAL A 89 16.54 1.37 -0.82
N ILE A 90 16.00 2.51 -1.20
CA ILE A 90 16.14 3.78 -0.48
C ILE A 90 14.78 4.14 0.10
N MET A 91 14.64 3.99 1.41
CA MET A 91 13.39 4.34 2.10
C MET A 91 13.46 5.76 2.66
N LEU A 92 12.34 6.48 2.63
CA LEU A 92 12.12 7.74 3.33
C LEU A 92 10.64 7.86 3.72
N GLY A 93 10.27 8.95 4.38
CA GLY A 93 8.86 9.29 4.57
C GLY A 93 8.67 10.77 4.79
N HIS A 94 7.46 11.24 4.51
CA HIS A 94 6.94 12.57 4.81
C HIS A 94 5.98 12.56 6.00
N TRP A 95 5.58 11.38 6.50
CA TRP A 95 4.84 11.23 7.75
C TRP A 95 5.77 10.70 8.85
N PRO A 96 6.14 11.52 9.85
CA PRO A 96 7.02 11.08 10.94
C PRO A 96 6.52 9.84 11.68
N LEU A 97 5.19 9.67 11.79
CA LEU A 97 4.55 8.54 12.45
C LEU A 97 4.69 7.22 11.66
N GLY A 98 4.94 7.29 10.36
CA GLY A 98 5.13 6.11 9.51
C GLY A 98 6.53 5.53 9.59
N LEU A 99 7.54 6.32 9.97
CA LEU A 99 8.94 5.89 9.90
C LEU A 99 9.23 4.62 10.73
N PRO A 100 8.74 4.48 11.99
CA PRO A 100 8.97 3.26 12.75
C PRO A 100 8.34 2.03 12.07
N LEU A 101 7.18 2.19 11.42
CA LEU A 101 6.49 1.12 10.69
C LEU A 101 7.28 0.67 9.46
N GLY A 102 7.85 1.65 8.74
CA GLY A 102 8.78 1.43 7.64
C GLY A 102 10.03 0.67 8.07
N GLN A 103 10.68 1.10 9.17
CA GLN A 103 11.87 0.45 9.73
C GLN A 103 11.59 -1.02 10.09
N ILE A 104 10.46 -1.30 10.74
CA ILE A 104 10.06 -2.66 11.12
C ILE A 104 9.93 -3.57 9.89
N ALA A 105 9.26 -3.11 8.83
CA ALA A 105 9.15 -3.88 7.59
C ALA A 105 10.51 -4.06 6.93
N LEU A 106 11.28 -2.98 6.79
CA LEU A 106 12.57 -2.98 6.14
C LEU A 106 13.55 -3.95 6.81
N ASP A 107 13.69 -3.89 8.13
CA ASP A 107 14.58 -4.79 8.90
C ASP A 107 14.12 -6.24 8.82
N LYS A 108 12.81 -6.50 8.95
CA LYS A 108 12.24 -7.85 8.87
C LYS A 108 12.53 -8.49 7.51
N VAL A 109 12.25 -7.76 6.44
CA VAL A 109 12.36 -8.28 5.07
C VAL A 109 13.83 -8.32 4.63
N ALA A 110 14.64 -7.32 4.97
CA ALA A 110 16.08 -7.35 4.71
C ALA A 110 16.76 -8.55 5.39
N LYS A 111 16.42 -8.82 6.65
CA LYS A 111 16.94 -10.00 7.38
C LYS A 111 16.53 -11.32 6.71
N LYS A 112 15.30 -11.43 6.22
CA LYS A 112 14.80 -12.62 5.50
C LYS A 112 15.63 -12.91 4.23
N TYR A 113 16.06 -11.87 3.52
CA TYR A 113 16.81 -12.00 2.26
C TYR A 113 18.33 -11.80 2.44
N GLY A 114 18.84 -11.72 3.67
CA GLY A 114 20.28 -11.56 3.93
C GLY A 114 20.87 -10.24 3.40
N LYS A 115 20.07 -9.19 3.27
CA LYS A 115 20.49 -7.88 2.75
C LYS A 115 21.26 -7.09 3.80
N VAL A 116 22.27 -6.34 3.35
CA VAL A 116 23.21 -5.60 4.19
C VAL A 116 22.89 -4.10 4.17
N TYR A 117 22.72 -3.52 5.36
CA TYR A 117 22.49 -2.08 5.53
C TYR A 117 23.63 -1.25 4.93
N GLY A 118 23.31 -0.15 4.27
CA GLY A 118 24.28 0.74 3.62
C GLY A 118 24.82 0.23 2.28
N LYS A 119 24.62 -1.04 1.93
CA LYS A 119 25.00 -1.63 0.64
C LYS A 119 23.78 -1.94 -0.23
N ASP A 120 22.82 -2.66 0.34
CA ASP A 120 21.62 -3.13 -0.38
C ASP A 120 20.38 -2.28 -0.05
N TYR A 121 20.36 -1.64 1.12
CA TYR A 121 19.28 -0.74 1.50
C TYR A 121 19.74 0.34 2.47
N VAL A 122 19.04 1.47 2.47
CA VAL A 122 19.20 2.58 3.42
C VAL A 122 17.84 3.16 3.77
N PHE A 123 17.74 3.72 4.96
CA PHE A 123 16.57 4.49 5.37
C PHE A 123 17.00 5.92 5.69
N LEU A 124 16.63 6.89 4.85
CA LEU A 124 16.97 8.31 4.99
C LEU A 124 16.19 9.00 6.11
N GLY A 125 15.00 8.52 6.43
CA GLY A 125 14.12 9.09 7.45
C GLY A 125 13.22 10.19 6.90
N PHE A 126 13.10 11.30 7.64
CA PHE A 126 12.16 12.39 7.37
C PHE A 126 12.84 13.76 7.37
N ARG A 127 12.36 14.65 6.50
CA ARG A 127 12.62 16.09 6.57
C ARG A 127 11.32 16.87 6.39
N PRO A 128 11.12 17.97 7.15
CA PRO A 128 9.94 18.80 7.00
C PRO A 128 9.95 19.56 5.67
N GLY A 129 8.76 19.92 5.18
CA GLY A 129 8.60 20.79 4.02
C GLY A 129 8.16 20.11 2.72
N VAL A 130 7.95 18.78 2.73
CA VAL A 130 7.32 17.94 1.67
C VAL A 130 7.62 18.38 0.24
N ALA A 131 6.88 19.34 -0.32
CA ALA A 131 7.13 19.95 -1.62
C ALA A 131 8.59 20.40 -1.82
N ALA A 132 9.17 21.12 -0.86
CA ALA A 132 10.56 21.57 -0.93
C ALA A 132 11.54 20.38 -0.90
N VAL A 133 11.22 19.35 -0.13
CA VAL A 133 12.01 18.10 -0.11
C VAL A 133 11.96 17.43 -1.48
N MET A 134 10.77 17.18 -2.02
CA MET A 134 10.58 16.52 -3.31
C MET A 134 11.26 17.28 -4.45
N ILE A 135 11.23 18.61 -4.44
CA ILE A 135 11.93 19.43 -5.42
C ILE A 135 13.45 19.26 -5.30
N ASN A 136 13.99 19.33 -4.08
CA ASN A 136 15.44 19.28 -3.88
C ASN A 136 16.02 17.87 -4.07
N LEU A 137 15.25 16.81 -3.77
CA LEU A 137 15.61 15.43 -4.12
C LEU A 137 15.79 15.24 -5.64
N GLY A 138 15.06 15.99 -6.46
CA GLY A 138 15.25 15.99 -7.91
C GLY A 138 16.53 16.69 -8.39
N LYS A 139 17.20 17.46 -7.52
CA LYS A 139 18.49 18.09 -7.81
C LYS A 139 19.64 17.28 -7.24
N GLU A 140 19.62 17.08 -5.91
CA GLU A 140 20.64 16.35 -5.17
C GLU A 140 20.09 15.92 -3.80
N ILE A 141 20.09 14.61 -3.54
CA ILE A 141 19.60 14.01 -2.29
C ILE A 141 20.39 14.51 -1.08
N ARG A 142 21.72 14.77 -1.21
CA ARG A 142 22.55 15.32 -0.11
C ARG A 142 22.06 16.68 0.37
N GLN A 143 21.44 17.49 -0.49
CA GLN A 143 20.95 18.82 -0.09
C GLN A 143 19.79 18.72 0.91
N VAL A 144 19.12 17.57 0.96
CA VAL A 144 18.01 17.30 1.88
C VAL A 144 18.48 16.44 3.06
N PHE A 145 19.28 15.40 2.78
CA PHE A 145 19.68 14.40 3.75
C PHE A 145 21.21 14.34 3.86
N ASN A 146 21.77 14.96 4.90
CA ASN A 146 23.20 14.84 5.22
C ASN A 146 23.54 13.50 5.88
N SER A 147 22.58 12.93 6.62
CA SER A 147 22.70 11.65 7.31
C SER A 147 21.41 10.84 7.15
N ASP A 148 21.54 9.53 7.27
CA ASP A 148 20.41 8.61 7.31
C ASP A 148 19.64 8.68 8.64
N TYR A 149 18.60 7.85 8.77
CA TYR A 149 17.75 7.76 9.96
C TYR A 149 18.51 7.34 11.23
N LYS A 150 19.64 6.63 11.10
CA LYS A 150 20.50 6.20 12.21
C LYS A 150 21.60 7.21 12.54
N GLY A 151 21.68 8.32 11.80
CA GLY A 151 22.71 9.34 11.95
C GLY A 151 24.01 9.04 11.18
N THR A 152 24.03 8.00 10.35
CA THR A 152 25.19 7.68 9.50
C THR A 152 25.27 8.72 8.36
N PRO A 153 26.42 9.38 8.14
CA PRO A 153 26.57 10.29 7.00
C PRO A 153 26.31 9.58 5.68
N ILE A 154 25.45 10.12 4.81
CA ILE A 154 25.03 9.38 3.61
C ILE A 154 26.17 9.11 2.63
N ASP A 155 27.19 9.98 2.61
CA ASP A 155 28.37 9.82 1.76
C ASP A 155 29.27 8.65 2.19
N SER A 156 29.11 8.16 3.42
CA SER A 156 29.82 6.96 3.90
C SER A 156 29.16 5.66 3.45
N LEU A 157 27.93 5.71 2.92
CA LEU A 157 27.14 4.54 2.58
C LEU A 157 27.39 4.12 1.11
N PRO A 158 27.89 2.89 0.85
CA PRO A 158 28.13 2.42 -0.51
C PRO A 158 26.93 2.51 -1.47
N ILE A 159 25.71 2.30 -0.97
CA ILE A 159 24.48 2.39 -1.77
C ILE A 159 24.26 3.78 -2.35
N MET A 160 24.68 4.84 -1.65
CA MET A 160 24.40 6.22 -2.04
C MET A 160 25.41 6.78 -3.03
N GLN A 161 26.61 6.22 -3.16
CA GLN A 161 27.73 6.83 -3.91
C GLN A 161 27.37 7.28 -5.34
N ASN A 162 26.53 6.52 -6.03
CA ASN A 162 26.13 6.78 -7.42
C ASN A 162 24.67 7.22 -7.58
N ILE A 163 24.00 7.62 -6.50
CA ILE A 163 22.58 7.99 -6.52
C ILE A 163 22.45 9.42 -6.06
N HIS A 164 22.33 10.37 -7.00
CA HIS A 164 22.29 11.80 -6.75
C HIS A 164 20.87 12.35 -6.72
N ASN A 165 19.99 11.89 -7.61
CA ASN A 165 18.62 12.41 -7.72
C ASN A 165 17.69 11.37 -8.38
N TYR A 166 16.49 11.80 -8.78
CA TYR A 166 15.50 10.92 -9.42
C TYR A 166 15.98 10.24 -10.70
N ASN A 167 16.96 10.80 -11.43
CA ASN A 167 17.47 10.16 -12.64
C ASN A 167 18.23 8.85 -12.35
N ASP A 168 18.76 8.71 -11.15
CA ASP A 168 19.48 7.51 -10.70
C ASP A 168 18.55 6.50 -10.00
N ILE A 169 17.26 6.83 -9.90
CA ILE A 169 16.22 6.01 -9.26
C ILE A 169 15.34 5.43 -10.36
N GLY A 170 15.31 4.10 -10.47
CA GLY A 170 14.53 3.42 -11.51
C GLY A 170 13.03 3.59 -11.34
N ILE A 171 12.55 3.61 -10.09
CA ILE A 171 11.15 3.84 -9.76
C ILE A 171 10.99 4.37 -8.34
N LEU A 172 10.02 5.27 -8.15
CA LEU A 172 9.57 5.76 -6.86
C LEU A 172 8.23 5.11 -6.52
N ILE A 173 8.10 4.60 -5.29
CA ILE A 173 6.90 3.94 -4.80
C ILE A 173 6.42 4.69 -3.54
N GLY A 174 5.32 5.43 -3.64
CA GLY A 174 4.70 6.13 -2.51
C GLY A 174 3.63 5.26 -1.86
N LEU A 175 3.60 5.17 -0.52
CA LEU A 175 2.57 4.49 0.25
C LEU A 175 1.75 5.50 1.04
N GLU A 176 0.49 5.69 0.65
CA GLU A 176 -0.26 6.92 0.88
C GLU A 176 -1.54 6.70 1.69
N ALA A 177 -1.60 7.33 2.86
CA ALA A 177 -2.84 7.47 3.65
C ALA A 177 -3.45 8.88 3.56
N GLY A 178 -2.86 9.76 2.75
CA GLY A 178 -3.32 11.13 2.54
C GLY A 178 -2.86 11.68 1.18
N SER A 179 -2.50 12.96 1.13
CA SER A 179 -2.23 13.68 -0.12
C SER A 179 -0.75 13.74 -0.55
N THR A 180 0.14 12.97 0.09
CA THR A 180 1.56 12.98 -0.31
C THR A 180 1.76 12.41 -1.71
N GLY A 181 0.91 11.46 -2.12
CA GLY A 181 0.86 10.95 -3.49
C GLY A 181 0.61 12.04 -4.54
N ASP A 182 -0.33 12.97 -4.30
CA ASP A 182 -0.56 14.12 -5.19
C ASP A 182 0.69 14.99 -5.31
N MET A 183 1.38 15.21 -4.20
CA MET A 183 2.61 16.00 -4.15
C MET A 183 3.76 15.30 -4.89
N TRP A 184 3.87 13.97 -4.79
CA TRP A 184 4.83 13.18 -5.57
C TRP A 184 4.60 13.36 -7.07
N VAL A 185 3.34 13.30 -7.52
CA VAL A 185 3.00 13.54 -8.93
C VAL A 185 3.34 14.97 -9.34
N GLN A 186 2.98 15.97 -8.53
CA GLN A 186 3.20 17.38 -8.85
C GLN A 186 4.69 17.79 -8.86
N PHE A 187 5.48 17.29 -7.91
CA PHE A 187 6.84 17.78 -7.71
C PHE A 187 7.94 16.84 -8.20
N ALA A 188 7.72 15.52 -8.23
CA ALA A 188 8.67 14.56 -8.78
C ALA A 188 8.34 14.21 -10.22
N GLN A 189 7.09 13.79 -10.52
CA GLN A 189 6.75 13.41 -11.89
C GLN A 189 6.65 14.61 -12.83
N ALA A 190 5.84 15.62 -12.52
CA ALA A 190 5.61 16.73 -13.47
C ALA A 190 6.87 17.57 -13.73
N ARG A 191 7.81 17.61 -12.77
CA ARG A 191 9.04 18.42 -12.87
C ARG A 191 10.26 17.64 -13.34
N TYR A 192 10.40 16.38 -12.93
CA TYR A 192 11.61 15.57 -13.19
C TYR A 192 11.31 14.28 -13.96
N ASN A 193 10.06 14.06 -14.35
CA ASN A 193 9.60 12.85 -15.05
C ASN A 193 9.96 11.56 -14.30
N ALA A 194 9.98 11.61 -12.96
CA ALA A 194 10.17 10.43 -12.13
C ALA A 194 9.07 9.41 -12.42
N LYS A 195 9.43 8.13 -12.55
CA LYS A 195 8.45 7.04 -12.66
C LYS A 195 7.89 6.73 -11.29
N ILE A 196 6.56 6.79 -11.15
CA ILE A 196 5.90 6.68 -9.85
C ILE A 196 4.88 5.55 -9.86
N ILE A 197 4.94 4.68 -8.85
CA ILE A 197 3.84 3.81 -8.44
C ILE A 197 3.28 4.38 -7.14
N LEU A 198 1.96 4.42 -7.01
CA LEU A 198 1.33 4.78 -5.74
C LEU A 198 0.59 3.58 -5.17
N GLY A 199 0.91 3.22 -3.95
CA GLY A 199 0.08 2.38 -3.10
C GLY A 199 -0.73 3.27 -2.18
N ALA A 200 -2.03 3.05 -2.06
CA ALA A 200 -2.90 3.95 -1.30
C ALA A 200 -3.93 3.18 -0.50
N THR A 201 -4.45 3.77 0.58
CA THR A 201 -5.62 3.22 1.28
C THR A 201 -6.83 3.17 0.34
N ALA A 202 -7.82 2.31 0.64
CA ALA A 202 -9.03 2.20 -0.17
C ALA A 202 -9.80 3.52 -0.33
N VAL A 203 -9.67 4.45 0.62
CA VAL A 203 -10.32 5.76 0.59
C VAL A 203 -9.56 6.79 -0.27
N VAL A 204 -8.24 6.65 -0.40
CA VAL A 204 -7.38 7.55 -1.22
C VAL A 204 -7.27 7.07 -2.67
N ALA A 205 -7.29 5.75 -2.89
CA ALA A 205 -7.11 5.17 -4.22
C ALA A 205 -8.01 5.76 -5.34
N PRO A 206 -9.31 6.07 -5.11
CA PRO A 206 -10.17 6.71 -6.12
C PRO A 206 -9.60 8.00 -6.69
N ASP A 207 -8.96 8.82 -5.84
CA ASP A 207 -8.42 10.13 -6.22
C ASP A 207 -7.16 10.01 -7.10
N LEU A 208 -6.52 8.84 -7.12
CA LEU A 208 -5.29 8.58 -7.88
C LEU A 208 -5.52 8.00 -9.28
N TYR A 209 -6.74 7.52 -9.58
CA TYR A 209 -7.07 7.01 -10.92
C TYR A 209 -6.92 8.05 -12.04
N PRO A 210 -7.27 9.34 -11.87
CA PRO A 210 -6.99 10.36 -12.88
C PRO A 210 -5.51 10.43 -13.27
N TYR A 211 -4.59 10.33 -12.30
CA TYR A 211 -3.15 10.31 -12.59
C TYR A 211 -2.72 9.05 -13.34
N LEU A 212 -3.29 7.89 -13.00
CA LEU A 212 -3.03 6.65 -13.71
C LEU A 212 -3.52 6.73 -15.17
N GLN A 213 -4.72 7.26 -15.39
CA GLN A 213 -5.31 7.42 -16.72
C GLN A 213 -4.54 8.43 -17.58
N ALA A 214 -3.99 9.47 -16.95
CA ALA A 214 -3.12 10.46 -17.60
C ALA A 214 -1.67 9.95 -17.80
N ASN A 215 -1.34 8.72 -17.40
CA ASN A 215 0.02 8.15 -17.39
C ASN A 215 1.04 8.98 -16.58
N GLN A 216 0.57 9.72 -15.57
CA GLN A 216 1.45 10.43 -14.63
C GLN A 216 1.95 9.50 -13.51
N ILE A 217 1.26 8.39 -13.27
CA ILE A 217 1.78 7.26 -12.50
C ILE A 217 1.71 6.01 -13.37
N VAL A 218 2.63 5.07 -13.16
CA VAL A 218 2.78 3.86 -13.99
C VAL A 218 2.15 2.63 -13.33
N GLY A 219 1.59 2.78 -12.14
CA GLY A 219 0.88 1.73 -11.41
C GLY A 219 0.18 2.25 -10.17
N LEU A 220 -0.89 1.57 -9.78
CA LEU A 220 -1.69 1.90 -8.60
C LEU A 220 -2.00 0.63 -7.83
N ILE A 221 -1.75 0.64 -6.52
CA ILE A 221 -2.04 -0.48 -5.61
C ILE A 221 -3.03 0.01 -4.55
N GLY A 222 -4.33 -0.21 -4.80
CA GLY A 222 -5.41 0.32 -3.98
C GLY A 222 -5.88 -0.60 -2.86
N GLY A 223 -5.74 -0.14 -1.63
CA GLY A 223 -6.22 -0.74 -0.39
C GLY A 223 -5.72 -2.16 -0.11
N LEU A 224 -6.39 -2.84 0.82
CA LEU A 224 -6.04 -4.22 1.18
C LEU A 224 -6.16 -5.18 -0.01
N ARG A 225 -7.12 -4.93 -0.91
CA ARG A 225 -7.31 -5.72 -2.14
C ARG A 225 -6.10 -5.64 -3.08
N GLY A 226 -5.59 -4.44 -3.33
CA GLY A 226 -4.39 -4.23 -4.14
C GLY A 226 -3.16 -4.87 -3.51
N ALA A 227 -3.01 -4.76 -2.18
CA ALA A 227 -1.93 -5.42 -1.45
C ALA A 227 -1.97 -6.95 -1.61
N ALA A 228 -3.17 -7.55 -1.50
CA ALA A 228 -3.38 -8.99 -1.70
C ALA A 228 -3.04 -9.46 -3.13
N ASP A 229 -3.41 -8.65 -4.12
CA ASP A 229 -3.09 -8.92 -5.52
C ASP A 229 -1.58 -8.86 -5.77
N TYR A 230 -0.89 -7.87 -5.18
CA TYR A 230 0.56 -7.76 -5.29
C TYR A 230 1.29 -8.91 -4.56
N GLU A 231 0.85 -9.29 -3.36
CA GLU A 231 1.33 -10.48 -2.63
C GLU A 231 1.21 -11.76 -3.49
N SER A 232 0.08 -11.92 -4.20
CA SER A 232 -0.14 -13.05 -5.10
C SER A 232 0.82 -13.03 -6.30
N LEU A 233 1.11 -11.86 -6.87
CA LEU A 233 2.04 -11.70 -8.00
C LEU A 233 3.49 -11.98 -7.61
N VAL A 234 3.91 -11.58 -6.40
CA VAL A 234 5.27 -11.84 -5.89
C VAL A 234 5.45 -13.30 -5.41
N HIS A 235 4.34 -14.04 -5.30
CA HIS A 235 4.25 -15.40 -4.75
C HIS A 235 4.59 -15.48 -3.26
N VAL A 236 4.20 -14.45 -2.51
CA VAL A 236 4.38 -14.36 -1.06
C VAL A 236 3.02 -14.06 -0.46
N LEU A 237 2.26 -15.11 -0.16
CA LEU A 237 0.92 -14.98 0.39
C LEU A 237 1.00 -14.51 1.85
N GLY A 238 0.78 -13.21 2.05
CA GLY A 238 0.89 -12.53 3.32
C GLY A 238 -0.47 -12.24 3.95
N PRO A 239 -0.48 -11.36 4.97
CA PRO A 239 -1.69 -11.01 5.69
C PRO A 239 -2.79 -10.42 4.80
N ALA A 240 -2.46 -9.70 3.73
CA ALA A 240 -3.47 -9.12 2.85
C ALA A 240 -4.23 -10.20 2.09
N TYR A 241 -3.51 -11.11 1.43
CA TYR A 241 -4.09 -12.23 0.70
C TYR A 241 -4.92 -13.14 1.62
N LEU A 242 -4.41 -13.45 2.81
CA LEU A 242 -5.09 -14.30 3.78
C LEU A 242 -6.32 -13.62 4.42
N GLY A 243 -6.38 -12.29 4.44
CA GLY A 243 -7.51 -11.52 4.96
C GLY A 243 -8.67 -11.35 3.98
N MET A 244 -8.41 -11.45 2.66
CA MET A 244 -9.41 -11.26 1.60
C MET A 244 -10.68 -12.12 1.72
N PRO A 245 -10.62 -13.40 2.15
CA PRO A 245 -11.81 -14.24 2.29
C PRO A 245 -12.79 -13.68 3.32
N ALA A 246 -12.29 -13.30 4.50
CA ALA A 246 -13.12 -12.70 5.54
C ALA A 246 -13.73 -11.38 5.07
N GLN A 247 -12.92 -10.52 4.42
CA GLN A 247 -13.41 -9.27 3.87
C GLN A 247 -14.52 -9.51 2.84
N THR A 248 -14.30 -10.41 1.86
CA THR A 248 -15.28 -10.73 0.82
C THR A 248 -16.59 -11.26 1.42
N THR A 249 -16.52 -12.19 2.37
CA THR A 249 -17.72 -12.73 3.04
C THR A 249 -18.50 -11.65 3.76
N ILE A 250 -17.84 -10.74 4.47
CA ILE A 250 -18.50 -9.61 5.15
C ILE A 250 -19.16 -8.68 4.13
N HIS A 251 -18.50 -8.34 3.03
CA HIS A 251 -19.07 -7.45 2.02
C HIS A 251 -20.33 -8.05 1.40
N VAL A 252 -20.29 -9.33 1.03
CA VAL A 252 -21.47 -10.05 0.52
C VAL A 252 -22.59 -10.08 1.56
N LEU A 253 -22.27 -10.38 2.82
CA LEU A 253 -23.23 -10.40 3.91
C LEU A 253 -23.90 -9.04 4.10
N VAL A 254 -23.13 -7.96 4.13
CA VAL A 254 -23.64 -6.59 4.27
C VAL A 254 -24.55 -6.23 3.11
N VAL A 255 -24.18 -6.58 1.87
CA VAL A 255 -25.03 -6.36 0.69
C VAL A 255 -26.37 -7.12 0.83
N ILE A 256 -26.34 -8.38 1.24
CA ILE A 256 -27.55 -9.17 1.49
C ILE A 256 -28.42 -8.51 2.56
N LEU A 257 -27.83 -8.09 3.68
CA LEU A 257 -28.57 -7.42 4.76
C LEU A 257 -29.20 -6.11 4.31
N ILE A 258 -28.51 -5.32 3.48
CA ILE A 258 -29.05 -4.08 2.88
C ILE A 258 -30.24 -4.40 1.96
N ILE A 259 -30.11 -5.42 1.09
CA ILE A 259 -31.20 -5.85 0.21
C ILE A 259 -32.42 -6.30 1.02
N LEU A 260 -32.22 -7.14 2.04
CA LEU A 260 -33.28 -7.62 2.92
C LEU A 260 -33.95 -6.47 3.68
N GLY A 261 -33.17 -5.52 4.19
CA GLY A 261 -33.66 -4.32 4.85
C GLY A 261 -34.54 -3.47 3.92
N ASN A 262 -34.07 -3.23 2.70
CA ASN A 262 -34.82 -2.47 1.70
C ASN A 262 -36.11 -3.19 1.29
N LEU A 263 -36.07 -4.50 1.02
CA LEU A 263 -37.26 -5.29 0.72
C LEU A 263 -38.28 -5.26 1.87
N GLY A 264 -37.81 -5.38 3.11
CA GLY A 264 -38.66 -5.27 4.30
C GLY A 264 -39.31 -3.90 4.44
N TYR A 265 -38.57 -2.83 4.17
CA TYR A 265 -39.09 -1.46 4.17
C TYR A 265 -40.19 -1.27 3.12
N PHE A 266 -39.98 -1.69 1.87
CA PHE A 266 -41.00 -1.55 0.82
C PHE A 266 -42.23 -2.43 1.06
N ALA A 267 -42.04 -3.65 1.57
CA ALA A 267 -43.14 -4.58 1.87
C ALA A 267 -44.02 -4.12 3.05
N THR A 268 -43.45 -3.42 4.03
CA THR A 268 -44.21 -2.85 5.16
C THR A 268 -44.82 -1.50 4.81
N ARG A 269 -44.18 -0.69 3.96
CA ARG A 269 -44.74 0.59 3.48
C ARG A 269 -45.98 0.41 2.60
N ARG A 270 -46.07 -0.63 1.77
CA ARG A 270 -47.28 -0.96 0.97
C ARG A 270 -48.49 -1.40 1.81
N LYS A 271 -48.30 -1.67 3.10
CA LYS A 271 -49.37 -2.09 4.04
C LYS A 271 -49.91 -0.94 4.89
N LYS A 272 -49.25 0.22 4.89
CA LYS A 272 -49.80 1.48 5.43
C LYS A 272 -50.43 2.25 4.29
#